data_AF-A0A399FFN5-F1
#
_entry.id   AF-A0A399FFN5-F1
#
_cell.length_a   1.000
_cell.length_b   1.000
_cell.length_c   1.000
_cell.angle_alpha   90.00
_cell.angle_beta   90.00
_cell.angle_gamma   90.00
#
_symmetry.space_group_name_H-M   'P 1'
#
loop_
_entity.id
_entity.type
_entity.pdbx_description
1 polymer ?
#
loop_
_entity_poly.entity_id
_entity_poly.type
_entity_poly.pdbx_seq_one_letter_code
_entity_poly.pdbx_strand_id
1 'polypeptide(L)'
;MEVAGIFLAVLLLIVVLGGFNYLAGRRTEKAQQEWFRRVLGEGVSLEEFLKTAPYTYRPLAGRGYGILKRETGEEVWRSPTPEEAEAWIVMQTLAERSGPTEQEGRGS
;
A
#
# COMPACT_ATOMS: atom_id res chain seq x y z
N MET A 1 -18.55 -33.60 -29.42
CA MET A 1 -19.12 -32.31 -28.97
C MET A 1 -18.74 -31.95 -27.53
N GLU A 2 -18.26 -32.88 -26.70
CA GLU A 2 -17.93 -32.59 -25.28
C GLU A 2 -16.67 -31.73 -25.07
N VAL A 3 -15.61 -31.95 -25.86
CA VAL A 3 -14.33 -31.24 -25.68
C VAL A 3 -14.46 -29.73 -25.92
N ALA A 4 -15.27 -29.34 -26.91
CA ALA A 4 -15.52 -27.93 -27.21
C ALA A 4 -16.31 -27.22 -26.10
N GLY A 5 -17.28 -27.91 -25.48
CA GLY A 5 -18.05 -27.38 -24.36
C GLY A 5 -17.20 -27.18 -23.10
N ILE A 6 -16.29 -28.13 -22.81
CA ILE A 6 -15.35 -28.04 -21.69
C ILE A 6 -14.39 -26.86 -21.89
N PHE A 7 -13.84 -26.69 -23.10
CA PHE A 7 -12.96 -25.56 -23.41
C PHE A 7 -13.64 -24.21 -23.22
N LEU A 8 -14.88 -24.08 -23.68
CA LEU A 8 -15.65 -22.84 -23.53
C LEU A 8 -15.96 -22.54 -22.07
N ALA A 9 -16.30 -23.57 -21.28
CA ALA A 9 -16.56 -23.44 -19.85
C ALA A 9 -15.31 -22.97 -19.08
N VAL A 10 -14.13 -23.52 -19.40
CA VAL A 10 -12.85 -23.11 -18.80
C VAL A 10 -12.50 -21.66 -19.17
N LEU A 11 -12.69 -21.27 -20.44
CA LEU A 11 -12.47 -19.89 -20.89
C LEU A 11 -13.37 -18.89 -20.16
N LEU A 12 -14.66 -19.21 -20.00
CA LEU A 12 -15.60 -18.39 -19.24
C LEU A 12 -15.16 -18.27 -17.77
N LEU A 13 -14.70 -19.36 -17.16
CA LEU A 13 -14.23 -19.36 -15.78
C LEU A 13 -13.02 -18.42 -15.61
N ILE A 14 -12.07 -18.45 -16.54
CA ILE A 14 -10.88 -17.59 -16.54
C ILE A 14 -11.27 -16.11 -16.68
N VAL A 15 -12.20 -15.79 -17.58
CA VAL A 15 -12.68 -14.41 -17.78
C VAL A 15 -13.41 -13.89 -16.54
N VAL A 16 -14.25 -14.72 -15.93
CA VAL A 16 -14.97 -14.37 -14.70
C VAL A 16 -14.01 -14.17 -13.53
N LEU A 17 -13.10 -15.12 -13.29
CA LEU A 17 -12.09 -15.01 -12.23
C LEU A 17 -11.15 -13.81 -12.44
N GLY A 18 -10.68 -13.59 -13.67
CA GLY A 18 -9.86 -12.44 -14.04
C GLY A 18 -10.60 -11.12 -13.84
N GLY A 19 -11.87 -11.04 -14.23
CA GLY A 19 -12.72 -9.87 -14.04
C GLY A 19 -13.00 -9.55 -12.57
N PHE A 20 -13.27 -10.57 -11.75
CA PHE A 20 -13.43 -10.39 -10.30
C PHE A 20 -12.15 -9.91 -9.63
N ASN A 21 -10.99 -10.49 -9.98
CA ASN A 21 -9.69 -10.06 -9.46
C ASN A 21 -9.36 -8.62 -9.89
N TYR A 22 -9.68 -8.25 -11.13
CA TYR A 22 -9.49 -6.90 -11.64
C TYR A 22 -10.37 -5.87 -10.91
N LEU A 23 -11.65 -6.20 -10.66
CA LEU A 23 -12.54 -5.33 -9.88
C LEU A 23 -12.09 -5.19 -8.43
N ALA A 24 -11.63 -6.29 -7.82
CA ALA A 24 -11.12 -6.28 -6.45
C ALA A 24 -9.90 -5.36 -6.33
N GLY A 25 -8.92 -5.50 -7.23
CA GLY A 25 -7.74 -4.61 -7.27
C GLY A 25 -8.12 -3.14 -7.42
N ARG A 26 -9.01 -2.81 -8.36
CA ARG A 26 -9.45 -1.43 -8.58
C ARG A 26 -10.22 -0.81 -7.41
N ARG A 27 -10.94 -1.62 -6.61
CA ARG A 27 -11.60 -1.12 -5.40
C ARG A 27 -10.58 -0.80 -4.30
N THR A 28 -9.57 -1.66 -4.13
CA THR A 28 -8.51 -1.46 -3.14
C THR A 28 -7.68 -0.21 -3.44
N GLU A 29 -7.31 0.00 -4.71
CA GLU A 29 -6.53 1.17 -5.14
C GLU A 29 -7.27 2.49 -4.84
N LYS A 30 -8.58 2.56 -5.14
CA LYS A 30 -9.40 3.73 -4.82
C LYS A 30 -9.54 3.96 -3.31
N ALA A 31 -9.77 2.90 -2.55
CA ALA A 31 -9.89 2.98 -1.10
C ALA A 31 -8.59 3.47 -0.45
N GLN A 32 -7.43 3.02 -0.94
CA GLN A 32 -6.13 3.48 -0.47
C GLN A 32 -5.87 4.93 -0.85
N GLN A 33 -6.18 5.36 -2.07
CA GLN A 33 -6.05 6.77 -2.49
C GLN A 33 -6.93 7.71 -1.64
N GLU A 34 -8.19 7.32 -1.38
CA GLU A 34 -9.06 8.08 -0.49
C GLU A 34 -8.53 8.10 0.94
N TRP A 35 -8.02 6.97 1.43
CA TRP A 35 -7.40 6.88 2.74
C TRP A 35 -6.18 7.81 2.85
N PHE A 36 -5.27 7.78 1.88
CA PHE A 36 -4.10 8.66 1.84
C PHE A 36 -4.51 10.13 1.85
N ARG A 37 -5.51 10.52 1.04
CA ARG A 37 -6.01 11.91 1.01
C ARG A 37 -6.56 12.34 2.36
N ARG A 38 -7.28 11.46 3.07
CA ARG A 38 -7.80 11.76 4.42
C ARG A 38 -6.68 11.89 5.46
N VAL A 39 -5.64 11.06 5.33
CA VAL A 39 -4.54 10.96 6.31
C VAL A 39 -3.48 12.05 6.12
N LEU A 40 -3.15 12.42 4.88
CA LEU A 40 -2.13 13.44 4.57
C LEU A 40 -2.67 14.88 4.61
N GLY A 41 -4.00 15.06 4.63
CA GLY A 41 -4.66 16.37 4.62
C GLY A 41 -4.84 16.95 3.22
N GLU A 42 -5.64 18.02 3.11
CA GLU A 42 -5.85 18.71 1.84
C GLU A 42 -4.56 19.41 1.38
N GLY A 43 -4.14 19.15 0.15
CA GLY A 43 -3.00 19.82 -0.49
C GLY A 43 -1.64 19.11 -0.37
N VAL A 44 -1.51 18.04 0.41
CA VAL A 44 -0.28 17.24 0.49
C VAL A 44 -0.37 16.07 -0.49
N SER A 45 0.50 16.03 -1.49
CA SER A 45 0.56 14.88 -2.39
C SER A 45 1.30 13.71 -1.73
N LEU A 46 0.83 12.48 -1.99
CA LEU A 46 1.48 11.26 -1.52
C LEU A 46 2.95 11.19 -1.96
N GLU A 47 3.21 11.59 -3.21
CA GLU A 47 4.57 11.58 -3.76
C GLU A 47 5.51 12.54 -3.01
N GLU A 48 5.07 13.77 -2.72
CA GLU A 48 5.86 14.72 -1.92
C GLU A 48 6.06 14.21 -0.50
N PHE A 49 5.02 13.62 0.11
CA PHE A 49 5.15 13.04 1.44
C PHE A 49 6.22 11.93 1.47
N LEU A 50 6.15 10.97 0.54
CA LEU A 50 7.09 9.86 0.43
C LEU A 50 8.53 10.31 0.14
N LYS A 51 8.72 11.45 -0.55
CA LYS A 51 10.05 12.06 -0.74
C LYS A 51 10.65 12.56 0.57
N THR A 52 9.82 13.06 1.49
CA THR A 52 10.25 13.56 2.81
C THR A 52 10.24 12.50 3.92
N ALA A 53 9.64 11.34 3.69
CA ALA A 53 9.56 10.27 4.66
C ALA A 53 10.95 9.66 4.93
N PRO A 54 11.27 9.26 6.17
CA PRO A 54 12.54 8.62 6.53
C PRO A 54 12.68 7.20 5.94
N TYR A 55 11.62 6.69 5.32
CA TYR A 55 11.56 5.37 4.71
C TYR A 55 11.42 5.46 3.18
N THR A 56 11.91 4.44 2.50
CA THR A 56 11.72 4.21 1.06
C THR A 56 11.45 2.73 0.83
N TYR A 57 10.98 2.35 -0.36
CA TYR A 57 10.81 0.94 -0.71
C TYR A 57 11.55 0.60 -1.99
N ARG A 58 11.92 -0.69 -2.14
CA ARG A 58 12.53 -1.24 -3.36
C ARG A 58 11.90 -2.58 -3.71
N PRO A 59 11.85 -2.95 -5.01
CA PRO A 59 11.45 -4.30 -5.40
C PRO A 59 12.49 -5.31 -4.88
N LEU A 60 12.01 -6.44 -4.35
CA LEU A 60 12.86 -7.56 -3.98
C LEU A 60 12.97 -8.55 -5.13
N ALA A 61 14.09 -9.31 -5.19
CA ALA A 61 14.24 -10.43 -6.12
C ALA A 61 13.25 -11.56 -5.72
N GLY A 62 11.99 -11.42 -6.12
CA GLY A 62 10.85 -12.24 -5.69
C GLY A 62 9.51 -11.53 -5.93
N ARG A 63 8.46 -11.90 -5.18
CA ARG A 63 7.17 -11.17 -5.14
C ARG A 63 7.11 -10.31 -3.89
N GLY A 64 7.34 -9.00 -4.03
CA GLY A 64 7.17 -8.03 -2.96
C GLY A 64 8.20 -6.90 -2.97
N TYR A 65 8.09 -6.04 -1.97
CA TYR A 65 8.83 -4.81 -1.80
C TYR A 65 9.42 -4.75 -0.40
N GLY A 66 10.72 -4.47 -0.31
CA GLY A 66 11.42 -4.26 0.95
C GLY A 66 11.36 -2.78 1.29
N ILE A 67 10.93 -2.46 2.50
CA ILE A 67 10.94 -1.10 3.05
C ILE A 67 12.26 -0.90 3.78
N LEU A 68 12.94 0.19 3.47
CA LEU A 68 14.27 0.53 3.92
C LEU A 68 14.23 1.87 4.66
N LYS A 69 15.02 2.00 5.73
CA LYS A 69 15.39 3.31 6.28
C LYS A 69 16.30 4.02 5.29
N ARG A 70 15.98 5.27 4.95
CA ARG A 70 16.77 6.06 3.98
C ARG A 70 18.19 6.35 4.48
N GLU A 71 18.34 6.63 5.76
CA GLU A 71 19.63 7.02 6.35
C GLU A 71 20.64 5.86 6.39
N THR A 72 20.16 4.67 6.75
CA THR A 72 21.03 3.51 6.99
C THR A 72 20.98 2.47 5.86
N GLY A 73 19.96 2.52 5.00
CA GLY A 73 19.68 1.47 4.03
C GLY A 73 19.20 0.15 4.63
N GLU A 74 18.91 0.13 5.94
CA GLU A 74 18.45 -1.06 6.66
C GLU A 74 17.02 -1.43 6.25
N GLU A 75 16.80 -2.71 5.93
CA GLU A 75 15.47 -3.25 5.66
C GLU A 75 14.70 -3.45 6.96
N VAL A 76 13.60 -2.72 7.10
CA VAL A 76 12.76 -2.72 8.32
C VAL A 76 11.47 -3.50 8.16
N TRP A 77 10.98 -3.65 6.92
CA TRP A 77 9.72 -4.32 6.66
C TRP A 77 9.63 -4.86 5.23
N ARG A 78 8.62 -5.69 4.95
CA ARG A 78 8.29 -6.20 3.61
C ARG A 78 6.79 -6.11 3.34
N SER A 79 6.45 -5.64 2.15
CA SER A 79 5.07 -5.56 1.69
C SER A 79 4.90 -6.33 0.36
N PRO A 80 3.74 -6.97 0.13
CA PRO A 80 3.48 -7.71 -1.11
C PRO A 80 3.28 -6.80 -2.32
N THR A 81 2.76 -5.58 -2.13
CA THR A 81 2.49 -4.59 -3.19
C THR A 81 3.16 -3.26 -2.86
N PRO A 82 3.41 -2.39 -3.87
CA PRO A 82 4.02 -1.09 -3.61
C PRO A 82 3.07 -0.18 -2.81
N GLU A 83 1.76 -0.28 -3.02
CA GLU A 83 0.78 0.54 -2.30
C GLU A 83 0.75 0.20 -0.80
N GLU A 84 0.88 -1.09 -0.45
CA GLU A 84 1.03 -1.50 0.95
C GLU A 84 2.35 -1.03 1.56
N ALA A 85 3.42 -0.93 0.77
CA ALA A 85 4.68 -0.36 1.23
C ALA A 85 4.52 1.15 1.51
N GLU A 86 3.88 1.89 0.61
CA GLU A 86 3.60 3.32 0.76
C GLU A 86 2.70 3.61 1.96
N ALA A 87 1.64 2.81 2.16
CA ALA A 87 0.75 2.93 3.31
C ALA A 87 1.50 2.72 4.63
N TRP A 88 2.38 1.72 4.69
CA TRP A 88 3.23 1.49 5.85
C TRP A 88 4.16 2.68 6.10
N ILE A 89 4.81 3.21 5.05
CA ILE A 89 5.70 4.38 5.16
C ILE A 89 4.93 5.58 5.71
N VAL A 90 3.74 5.87 5.18
CA VAL A 90 2.90 6.98 5.66
C VAL A 90 2.54 6.78 7.14
N MET A 91 2.05 5.59 7.51
CA MET A 91 1.67 5.30 8.90
C MET A 91 2.83 5.47 9.87
N GLN A 92 4.00 4.91 9.56
CA GLN A 92 5.15 4.99 10.47
C GLN A 92 5.71 6.39 10.53
N THR A 93 5.81 7.09 9.40
CA THR A 93 6.27 8.48 9.36
C THR A 93 5.34 9.38 10.20
N LEU A 94 4.03 9.17 10.11
CA LEU A 94 3.08 9.93 10.93
C LEU A 94 3.18 9.55 12.40
N ALA A 95 3.25 8.26 12.73
CA ALA A 95 3.39 7.77 14.11
C ALA A 95 4.64 8.35 14.81
N GLU A 96 5.77 8.40 14.10
CA GLU A 96 7.02 9.01 14.57
C GLU A 96 6.89 10.53 14.74
N ARG A 97 6.24 11.22 13.79
CA ARG A 97 5.98 12.66 13.88
C ARG A 97 4.99 13.01 14.99
N SER A 98 4.07 12.11 15.32
CA SER A 98 3.11 12.22 16.43
C SER A 98 3.63 11.63 17.74
N GLY A 99 4.95 11.50 17.92
CA GLY A 99 5.58 11.02 19.16
C GLY A 99 5.06 11.74 20.43
N PRO A 100 5.25 11.14 21.63
CA PRO A 100 4.43 11.37 22.81
C PRO A 100 4.48 12.82 23.28
N THR A 101 3.48 13.62 22.93
CA THR A 101 3.29 14.94 23.52
C THR A 101 1.79 15.21 23.69
N GLU A 102 1.14 14.45 24.57
CA GLU A 102 -0.15 14.87 25.16
C GLU A 102 -0.49 14.14 26.47
N GLN A 103 0.46 14.05 27.42
CA GLN A 103 0.14 13.79 28.85
C GLN A 103 0.98 14.62 29.85
N GLU A 104 1.53 15.77 29.45
CA GLU A 104 2.23 16.68 30.39
C GLU A 104 1.63 18.10 30.35
N GLY A 105 0.30 18.19 30.44
CA GLY A 105 -0.40 19.47 30.33
C GLY A 105 -1.81 19.54 30.93
N ARG A 106 -2.17 18.64 31.85
CA ARG A 106 -3.38 18.82 32.69
C ARG A 106 -3.08 18.48 34.14
N GLY A 107 -3.09 19.51 34.98
CA GLY A 107 -3.23 19.37 36.42
C GLY A 107 -2.15 20.09 37.21
N SER A 108 -2.21 21.43 37.17
CA SER A 108 -1.81 22.26 38.32
C SER A 108 -2.69 21.96 39.53
#